data_AF-A0AAV1V3S3-F1
#
_entry.id   AF-A0AAV1V3S3-F1
#
_cell.length_a   1.000
_cell.length_b   1.000
_cell.length_c   1.000
_cell.angle_alpha   90.00
_cell.angle_beta   90.00
_cell.angle_gamma   90.00
#
_symmetry.space_group_name_H-M   'P 1'
#
loop_
_entity.id
_entity.type
_entity.pdbx_description
1 polymer ?
#
loop_
_entity_poly.entity_id
_entity_poly.type
_entity_poly.pdbx_seq_one_letter_code
_entity_poly.pdbx_strand_id
1 'polypeptide(L)'
;MDVNRLPPATREVLNDLLVERGLTEWRVVSDVRVSTNRIETVDVIYGNVITSRLEEERIDQRRKRKAEQVLHVTQKSTWSGFVVLPAVSSIPTLSVKGLLELQQCVDVNHPSDVTCTTKRTFLCLTDAANVSYYVLQTPAILPS
;
A
#
# COMPACT_ATOMS: atom_id res chain seq x y z
N MET A 1 -11.90 -0.82 -15.37
CA MET A 1 -10.85 0.22 -15.45
C MET A 1 -9.82 -0.24 -16.47
N ASP A 2 -9.37 0.61 -17.40
CA ASP A 2 -8.36 0.24 -18.39
C ASP A 2 -6.97 0.42 -17.79
N VAL A 3 -6.35 -0.70 -17.38
CA VAL A 3 -5.04 -0.75 -16.70
C VAL A 3 -3.93 -0.13 -17.57
N ASN A 4 -4.09 -0.12 -18.89
CA ASN A 4 -3.10 0.43 -19.81
C ASN A 4 -2.99 1.96 -19.77
N ARG A 5 -4.00 2.64 -19.20
CA ARG A 5 -4.02 4.10 -19.04
C ARG A 5 -3.40 4.55 -17.71
N LEU A 6 -3.07 3.62 -16.82
CA LEU A 6 -2.45 3.96 -15.54
C LEU A 6 -0.98 4.40 -15.73
N PRO A 7 -0.50 5.36 -14.91
CA PRO A 7 0.92 5.69 -14.85
C PRO A 7 1.79 4.43 -14.66
N PRO A 8 3.02 4.40 -15.20
CA PRO A 8 3.88 3.21 -15.16
C PRO A 8 4.03 2.62 -13.76
N ALA A 9 4.38 3.44 -12.77
CA ALA A 9 4.54 3.02 -11.38
C ALA A 9 3.26 2.41 -10.79
N THR A 10 2.10 3.02 -11.05
CA THR A 10 0.80 2.54 -10.57
C THR A 10 0.43 1.21 -11.22
N ARG A 11 0.76 1.04 -12.50
CA ARG A 11 0.55 -0.21 -13.23
C ARG A 11 1.44 -1.33 -12.71
N GLU A 12 2.69 -1.04 -12.40
CA GLU A 12 3.65 -2.00 -11.85
C GLU A 12 3.21 -2.51 -10.48
N VAL A 13 2.87 -1.58 -9.56
CA VAL A 13 2.34 -1.97 -8.24
C VAL A 13 1.06 -2.76 -8.38
N LEU A 14 0.14 -2.34 -9.25
CA LEU A 14 -1.10 -3.08 -9.48
C LEU A 14 -0.84 -4.49 -10.01
N ASN A 15 0.09 -4.65 -10.95
CA ASN A 15 0.45 -5.95 -11.50
C ASN A 15 1.08 -6.86 -10.43
N ASP A 16 2.00 -6.36 -9.60
CA ASP A 16 2.57 -7.13 -8.49
C ASP A 16 1.49 -7.56 -7.50
N LEU A 17 0.58 -6.66 -7.15
CA LEU A 17 -0.55 -6.97 -6.27
C LEU A 17 -1.46 -8.08 -6.85
N LEU A 18 -1.76 -8.02 -8.14
CA LEU A 18 -2.60 -9.00 -8.84
C LEU A 18 -1.93 -10.37 -8.97
N VAL A 19 -0.66 -10.40 -9.40
CA VAL A 19 0.03 -11.64 -9.76
C VAL A 19 0.65 -12.31 -8.54
N GLU A 20 1.33 -11.55 -7.69
CA GLU A 20 2.13 -12.10 -6.59
C GLU A 20 1.37 -12.07 -5.25
N ARG A 21 0.64 -10.97 -4.98
CA ARG A 21 0.06 -10.72 -3.64
C ARG A 21 -1.40 -11.14 -3.49
N GLY A 22 -2.04 -11.63 -4.56
CA GLY A 22 -3.39 -12.19 -4.52
C GLY A 22 -4.47 -11.14 -4.30
N LEU A 23 -4.32 -9.97 -4.91
CA LEU A 23 -5.35 -8.94 -5.00
C LEU A 23 -6.54 -9.46 -5.83
N THR A 24 -7.74 -9.46 -5.27
CA THR A 24 -8.94 -10.00 -5.94
C THR A 24 -9.93 -8.94 -6.39
N GLU A 25 -9.99 -7.82 -5.68
CA GLU A 25 -10.87 -6.70 -5.98
C GLU A 25 -10.10 -5.40 -5.73
N TRP A 26 -10.23 -4.43 -6.64
CA TRP A 26 -9.47 -3.18 -6.52
C TRP A 26 -10.10 -1.98 -7.22
N ARG A 27 -9.67 -0.80 -6.80
CA ARG A 27 -9.93 0.50 -7.43
C ARG A 27 -8.69 1.36 -7.36
N VAL A 28 -8.48 2.18 -8.37
CA VAL A 28 -7.42 3.18 -8.36
C VAL A 28 -8.06 4.55 -8.27
N VAL A 29 -7.54 5.39 -7.38
CA VAL A 29 -7.82 6.82 -7.35
C VAL A 29 -6.52 7.51 -7.70
N SER A 30 -6.50 8.23 -8.82
CA SER A 30 -5.30 8.88 -9.33
C SER A 30 -5.25 10.36 -8.96
N ASP A 31 -4.04 10.93 -9.02
CA ASP A 31 -3.79 12.37 -8.84
C ASP A 31 -4.27 12.92 -7.49
N VAL A 32 -4.21 12.11 -6.44
CA VAL A 32 -4.66 12.49 -5.09
C VAL A 32 -3.66 13.44 -4.45
N ARG A 33 -4.12 14.62 -4.05
CA ARG A 33 -3.26 15.62 -3.40
C ARG A 33 -3.00 15.24 -1.94
N VAL A 34 -1.71 15.11 -1.60
CA VAL A 34 -1.27 14.72 -0.25
C VAL A 34 -1.19 15.93 0.67
N SER A 35 -0.65 17.05 0.19
CA SER A 35 -0.45 18.25 0.98
C SER A 35 -1.06 19.46 0.27
N THR A 36 -1.68 20.36 1.03
CA THR A 36 -2.18 21.64 0.48
C THR A 36 -1.04 22.60 0.14
N ASN A 37 0.12 22.43 0.76
CA ASN A 37 1.26 23.33 0.63
C ASN A 37 2.32 22.86 -0.37
N ARG A 38 2.15 21.66 -0.95
CA ARG A 38 3.04 21.11 -1.97
C ARG A 38 2.21 20.52 -3.11
N ILE A 39 2.69 20.66 -4.34
CA ILE A 39 2.10 19.99 -5.50
C ILE A 39 2.60 18.54 -5.52
N GLU A 40 2.33 17.80 -4.44
CA GLU A 40 2.63 16.37 -4.35
C GLU A 40 1.30 15.63 -4.56
N THR A 41 1.22 14.93 -5.68
CA THR A 41 0.09 14.07 -6.04
C THR A 41 0.55 12.62 -6.06
N VAL A 42 -0.32 11.72 -5.60
CA VAL A 42 -0.07 10.29 -5.53
C VAL A 42 -1.26 9.52 -6.06
N ASP A 43 -0.99 8.33 -6.56
CA ASP A 43 -2.04 7.37 -6.86
C ASP A 43 -2.26 6.47 -5.65
N VAL A 44 -3.52 6.14 -5.38
CA VAL A 44 -3.90 5.20 -4.32
C VAL A 44 -4.67 4.04 -4.94
N ILE A 45 -4.16 2.83 -4.73
CA ILE A 45 -4.88 1.60 -5.05
C ILE A 45 -5.59 1.16 -3.77
N TYR A 46 -6.89 0.98 -3.82
CA TYR A 46 -7.68 0.36 -2.75
C TYR A 46 -8.03 -1.04 -3.19
N GLY A 47 -7.81 -2.04 -2.36
CA GLY A 47 -8.24 -3.38 -2.75
C GLY A 47 -8.14 -4.46 -1.69
N ASN A 48 -8.78 -5.58 -1.98
CA ASN A 48 -8.85 -6.75 -1.13
C ASN A 48 -7.65 -7.66 -1.38
N VAL A 49 -6.73 -7.71 -0.41
CA VAL A 49 -5.47 -8.45 -0.54
C VAL A 49 -5.34 -9.45 0.60
N ILE A 50 -4.60 -10.54 0.35
CA ILE A 50 -4.15 -11.43 1.42
C ILE A 50 -2.94 -10.79 2.10
N THR A 51 -3.16 -10.21 3.28
CA THR A 51 -2.14 -9.39 3.96
C THR A 51 -0.89 -10.16 4.37
N SER A 52 -0.95 -11.48 4.57
CA SER A 52 0.23 -12.29 4.91
C SER A 52 1.28 -12.26 3.80
N ARG A 53 0.88 -12.19 2.52
CA ARG A 53 1.79 -12.13 1.37
C ARG A 53 2.52 -10.80 1.24
N LEU A 54 2.00 -9.75 1.86
CA LEU A 54 2.63 -8.42 1.90
C LEU A 54 3.64 -8.29 3.05
N GLU A 55 3.49 -9.09 4.11
CA GLU A 55 4.39 -9.09 5.27
C GLU A 55 5.55 -10.09 5.16
N GLU A 56 5.42 -11.10 4.29
CA GLU A 56 6.37 -12.21 4.13
C GLU A 56 7.76 -11.78 3.60
N GLU A 57 7.88 -10.65 2.90
CA GLU A 57 9.18 -10.19 2.37
C GLU A 57 10.23 -9.84 3.45
N ARG A 58 9.81 -9.40 4.65
CA ARG A 58 10.76 -9.18 5.76
C ARG A 58 11.08 -10.45 6.54
N ILE A 59 10.25 -11.48 6.42
CA ILE A 59 10.36 -12.69 7.23
C ILE A 59 11.25 -13.72 6.55
N ASP A 60 11.24 -13.83 5.22
CA ASP A 60 12.03 -14.86 4.52
C ASP A 60 13.55 -14.63 4.54
N GLN A 61 14.01 -13.38 4.68
CA GLN A 61 15.44 -13.12 4.93
C GLN A 61 15.89 -13.51 6.35
N ARG A 62 14.97 -13.56 7.33
CA ARG A 62 15.28 -14.01 8.71
C ARG A 62 14.94 -15.48 8.97
N ARG A 63 14.01 -16.08 8.21
CA ARG A 63 13.50 -17.44 8.43
C ARG A 63 14.09 -18.52 7.53
N LYS A 64 15.09 -18.23 6.70
CA LYS A 64 15.98 -19.27 6.11
C LYS A 64 16.75 -20.12 7.15
N ARG A 65 16.50 -19.96 8.46
CA ARG A 65 17.10 -20.77 9.51
C ARG A 65 16.14 -21.52 10.44
N LYS A 66 14.82 -21.27 10.46
CA LYS A 66 13.92 -22.07 11.33
C LYS A 66 12.49 -22.16 10.81
N ALA A 67 12.08 -23.41 10.63
CA ALA A 67 10.73 -23.94 10.75
C ALA A 67 9.82 -23.88 9.51
N GLU A 68 9.80 -25.02 8.81
CA GLU A 68 8.73 -25.53 7.95
C GLU A 68 7.41 -25.83 8.72
N GLN A 69 7.06 -25.08 9.76
CA GLN A 69 5.86 -25.36 10.55
C GLN A 69 5.23 -24.05 11.03
N VAL A 70 4.13 -23.64 10.37
CA VAL A 70 2.83 -23.25 10.95
C VAL A 70 1.85 -23.18 9.75
N LEU A 71 1.15 -24.28 9.45
CA LEU A 71 -0.28 -24.48 9.76
C LEU A 71 -1.19 -23.39 9.20
N HIS A 72 -2.03 -23.80 8.23
CA HIS A 72 -3.27 -23.17 7.75
C HIS A 72 -3.87 -22.12 8.71
N VAL A 73 -3.36 -20.90 8.68
CA VAL A 73 -4.14 -19.73 9.11
C VAL A 73 -5.04 -19.42 7.93
N THR A 74 -6.35 -19.48 8.14
CA THR A 74 -7.36 -19.04 7.17
C THR A 74 -6.98 -17.63 6.71
N GLN A 75 -6.36 -17.53 5.54
CA GLN A 75 -5.81 -16.27 5.02
C GLN A 75 -6.99 -15.32 4.79
N LYS A 76 -7.19 -14.39 5.72
CA LYS A 76 -8.30 -13.44 5.63
C LYS A 76 -7.89 -12.30 4.72
N SER A 77 -8.51 -12.24 3.54
CA SER A 77 -8.38 -11.09 2.66
C SER A 77 -8.89 -9.85 3.39
N THR A 78 -8.15 -8.75 3.29
CA THR A 78 -8.47 -7.49 3.97
C THR A 78 -8.39 -6.33 2.99
N TRP A 79 -9.40 -5.46 3.03
CA TRP A 79 -9.38 -4.22 2.27
C TRP A 79 -8.26 -3.31 2.79
N SER A 80 -7.35 -2.95 1.90
CA SER A 80 -6.13 -2.21 2.19
C SER A 80 -5.97 -1.06 1.20
N GLY A 81 -5.37 0.04 1.66
CA GLY A 81 -4.96 1.15 0.81
C GLY A 81 -3.47 1.02 0.46
N PHE A 82 -3.10 1.34 -0.77
CA PHE A 82 -1.74 1.23 -1.30
C PHE A 82 -1.37 2.55 -1.97
N VAL A 83 -0.57 3.35 -1.29
CA VAL A 83 -0.09 4.63 -1.83
C VAL A 83 1.12 4.36 -2.72
N VAL A 84 1.01 4.70 -4.00
CA VAL A 84 2.05 4.45 -4.99
C VAL A 84 2.99 5.65 -5.05
N LEU A 85 4.28 5.37 -4.86
CA LEU A 85 5.35 6.34 -4.92
C LEU A 85 6.48 5.79 -5.83
N PRO A 86 6.75 6.42 -6.99
CA PRO A 86 7.89 6.03 -7.80
C PRO A 86 9.19 6.32 -7.05
N ALA A 87 10.10 5.35 -6.95
CA ALA A 87 11.36 5.46 -6.20
C ALA A 87 12.34 6.49 -6.79
N VAL A 88 12.13 6.89 -8.05
CA VAL A 88 12.84 7.99 -8.71
C VAL A 88 12.34 9.36 -8.25
N SER A 89 11.21 9.42 -7.54
CA SER A 89 10.77 10.66 -6.95
C SER A 89 11.71 11.04 -5.81
N SER A 90 12.06 12.32 -5.78
CA SER A 90 12.87 12.96 -4.76
C SER A 90 12.12 13.03 -3.42
N ILE A 91 11.46 11.94 -3.00
CA ILE A 91 10.75 11.88 -1.73
C ILE A 91 11.80 12.14 -0.67
N PRO A 92 11.80 13.35 -0.09
CA PRO A 92 12.69 13.63 1.01
C PRO A 92 12.21 12.71 2.13
N THR A 93 13.13 12.21 2.94
CA THR A 93 12.86 11.52 4.21
C THR A 93 11.45 11.80 4.72
N LEU A 94 10.50 10.88 4.50
CA LEU A 94 9.08 11.13 4.78
C LEU A 94 8.97 11.50 6.26
N SER A 95 8.74 12.78 6.52
CA SER A 95 8.57 13.26 7.89
C SER A 95 7.31 12.63 8.48
N VAL A 96 7.24 12.55 9.81
CA VAL A 96 6.03 12.07 10.51
C VAL A 96 4.78 12.83 10.04
N LYS A 97 4.91 14.14 9.78
CA LYS A 97 3.84 14.96 9.21
C LYS A 97 3.42 14.48 7.82
N GLY A 98 4.38 14.20 6.94
CA GLY A 98 4.10 13.66 5.59
C GLY A 98 3.41 12.30 5.65
N LEU A 99 3.80 11.42 6.57
CA LEU A 99 3.13 10.12 6.77
C LEU A 99 1.68 10.29 7.25
N LEU A 100 1.42 11.25 8.13
CA LEU A 100 0.06 11.58 8.58
C LEU A 100 -0.80 12.17 7.46
N GLU A 101 -0.23 13.08 6.66
CA GLU A 101 -0.91 13.66 5.49
C GLU A 101 -1.26 12.58 4.46
N LEU A 102 -0.36 11.63 4.20
CA LEU A 102 -0.62 10.47 3.33
C LEU A 102 -1.75 9.59 3.88
N GLN A 103 -1.75 9.31 5.19
CA GLN A 103 -2.82 8.52 5.79
C GLN A 103 -4.18 9.22 5.68
N GLN A 104 -4.25 10.52 6.03
CA GLN A 104 -5.48 11.30 5.90
C GLN A 104 -5.97 11.35 4.46
N CYS A 105 -5.04 11.50 3.50
CA CYS A 105 -5.33 11.46 2.08
C CYS A 105 -5.99 10.13 1.67
N VAL A 106 -5.48 9.00 2.16
CA VAL A 106 -6.09 7.67 1.91
C VAL A 106 -7.47 7.57 2.54
N ASP A 107 -7.65 8.07 3.77
CA ASP A 107 -8.93 7.97 4.47
C ASP A 107 -10.03 8.81 3.80
N VAL A 108 -9.71 10.02 3.35
CA VAL A 108 -10.66 10.93 2.67
C VAL A 108 -11.08 10.41 1.29
N ASN A 109 -10.17 9.73 0.59
CA ASN A 109 -10.43 9.21 -0.76
C ASN A 109 -10.93 7.76 -0.77
N HIS A 110 -11.27 7.21 0.41
CA HIS A 110 -11.79 5.85 0.50
C HIS A 110 -13.10 5.71 -0.29
N PRO A 111 -13.24 4.68 -1.15
CA PRO A 111 -14.47 4.45 -1.91
C PRO A 111 -15.68 4.26 -0.97
N SER A 112 -16.75 5.03 -1.19
CA SER A 112 -17.93 5.09 -0.29
C SER A 112 -18.79 3.82 -0.29
N ASP A 113 -18.64 2.99 -1.31
CA ASP A 113 -19.37 1.74 -1.52
C ASP A 113 -18.61 0.51 -0.99
N VAL A 114 -17.39 0.70 -0.49
CA VAL A 114 -16.66 -0.32 0.27
C VAL A 114 -17.03 -0.15 1.75
N THR A 115 -17.90 -1.02 2.24
CA THR A 115 -18.40 -1.01 3.63
C THR A 115 -17.36 -1.49 4.65
N CYS A 116 -16.26 -2.08 4.20
CA CYS A 116 -15.16 -2.48 5.05
C CYS A 116 -14.22 -1.29 5.26
N THR A 117 -14.07 -0.83 6.51
CA THR A 117 -13.03 0.13 6.86
C THR A 117 -11.67 -0.44 6.45
N THR A 118 -10.95 0.28 5.58
CA THR A 118 -9.55 -0.04 5.24
C THR A 118 -8.78 -0.26 6.53
N LYS A 119 -8.26 -1.48 6.74
CA LYS A 119 -7.63 -1.81 8.02
C LYS A 119 -6.17 -1.44 8.06
N ARG A 120 -5.53 -1.32 6.88
CA ARG A 120 -4.10 -1.06 6.74
C ARG A 120 -3.84 -0.25 5.48
N THR A 121 -2.94 0.72 5.61
CA THR A 121 -2.38 1.47 4.49
C THR A 121 -0.93 1.04 4.29
N PHE A 122 -0.54 0.83 3.05
CA PHE A 122 0.81 0.51 2.64
C PHE A 122 1.37 1.63 1.76
N LEU A 123 2.61 1.99 2.00
CA LEU A 123 3.43 2.78 1.10
C LEU A 123 4.13 1.83 0.13
N CYS A 124 3.90 2.02 -1.17
CA CYS A 124 4.44 1.19 -2.24
C CYS A 124 5.51 1.98 -2.98
N LEU A 125 6.77 1.56 -2.82
CA LEU A 125 7.90 2.12 -3.56
C LEU A 125 8.19 1.24 -4.76
N THR A 126 8.33 1.83 -5.95
CA THR A 126 8.70 1.08 -7.15
C THR A 126 9.72 1.81 -8.02
N ASP A 127 10.74 1.10 -8.49
CA ASP A 127 11.82 1.60 -9.36
C ASP A 127 11.77 1.00 -10.78
N ALA A 128 10.62 0.45 -11.18
CA ALA A 128 10.41 -0.34 -12.40
C ALA A 128 11.08 -1.73 -12.44
N ALA A 129 11.94 -2.07 -11.48
CA ALA A 129 12.54 -3.40 -11.36
C ALA A 129 11.99 -4.15 -10.14
N ASN A 130 11.68 -3.44 -9.07
CA ASN A 130 11.21 -3.97 -7.81
C ASN A 130 10.02 -3.16 -7.28
N VAL A 131 9.16 -3.84 -6.51
CA VAL A 131 8.11 -3.21 -5.71
C VAL A 131 8.36 -3.54 -4.26
N SER A 132 8.33 -2.54 -3.38
CA SER A 132 8.52 -2.70 -1.94
C SER A 132 7.35 -2.11 -1.18
N TYR A 133 6.83 -2.86 -0.21
CA TYR A 133 5.67 -2.48 0.59
C TYR A 133 6.08 -2.16 2.03
N TYR A 134 5.70 -0.97 2.49
CA TYR A 134 5.90 -0.54 3.89
C TYR A 134 4.55 -0.24 4.52
N VAL A 135 4.24 -0.91 5.63
CA VAL A 135 3.03 -0.58 6.39
C VAL A 135 3.17 0.84 6.94
N LEU A 136 2.23 1.72 6.57
CA LEU A 136 2.06 3.01 7.22
C LEU A 136 1.38 2.74 8.57
N GLN A 137 2.18 2.66 9.62
CA GLN A 137 1.64 2.66 10.97
C GLN A 137 1.25 4.09 11.31
N THR A 138 -0.04 4.32 11.55
CA THR A 138 -0.46 5.51 12.29
C THR A 138 0.37 5.57 13.58
N PRO A 139 0.96 6.72 13.95
CA PRO A 139 1.49 6.83 15.29
C PRO A 139 0.34 6.48 16.24
N ALA A 140 0.60 5.52 17.15
CA ALA A 140 -0.33 5.22 18.22
C ALA A 140 -0.71 6.55 18.86
N ILE A 141 -2.00 6.84 18.90
CA ILE A 141 -2.51 8.00 19.64
C ILE A 141 -1.96 7.81 21.06
N LEU A 142 -0.97 8.63 21.44
CA LEU A 142 -0.51 8.68 22.82
C LEU A 142 -1.72 9.16 23.63
N PRO A 143 -2.17 8.42 24.66
CA PRO A 143 -3.21 8.92 25.53
C PRO A 143 -2.71 10.22 26.14
N SER A 144 -3.55 11.25 26.02
CA SER A 144 -3.41 12.56 26.68
C SER A 144 -3.31 12.42 28.19
#